data_AF-A0A3A5VB74-F1
#
_entry.id   AF-A0A3A5VB74-F1
#
_cell.length_a   1.000
_cell.length_b   1.000
_cell.length_c   1.000
_cell.angle_alpha   90.00
_cell.angle_beta   90.00
_cell.angle_gamma   90.00
#
_symmetry.space_group_name_H-M   'P 1'
#
loop_
_entity.id
_entity.type
_entity.pdbx_description
1 polymer ?
#
loop_
_entity_poly.entity_id
_entity_poly.type
_entity_poly.pdbx_seq_one_letter_code
_entity_poly.pdbx_strand_id
1 'polypeptide(L)'
;MADADSTDSADGPDYIDELTGLAEPTQSLMFSSSNTILTKPDPNMHPMGHAIGVFLLFICLLGFLNGADYATPNSGLVRPDEFVYRLSLTAPDETATFRGVVYDHEGQPLENATLYISWDDNGIWNSSEMQTDSNGFFNFERLDPGLARVDILVERDGYRDVYSNRVLFSPPAIIEPIGFTTIDFTIPSQEDFAQEPCSNGADECKIRYIDLTEGQMDHPLMDPSASSIYVTIGFAFMGLALIGTGFTVWAMKSGSIAVLRTAAGISFFGMGHYYTACCFGILAFVLTFAVPKRYVPMSEEFR
;
A
#
# COMPACT_ATOMS: atom_id res chain seq x y z
N MET A 1 20.94 44.74 74.35
CA MET A 1 19.48 44.54 74.26
C MET A 1 19.14 44.59 72.79
N ALA A 2 18.94 43.41 72.17
CA ALA A 2 18.48 43.11 70.79
C ALA A 2 19.23 43.82 69.64
N ASP A 3 19.69 43.24 68.54
CA ASP A 3 19.55 41.93 67.88
C ASP A 3 20.87 41.68 67.11
N ALA A 4 21.21 40.40 66.89
CA ALA A 4 22.39 40.02 66.11
C ALA A 4 22.09 40.16 64.61
N ASP A 5 22.75 41.11 63.96
CA ASP A 5 22.79 41.30 62.52
C ASP A 5 23.90 40.42 61.94
N SER A 6 23.53 39.31 61.30
CA SER A 6 24.43 38.51 60.47
C SER A 6 24.09 38.73 59.01
N THR A 7 24.68 39.77 58.44
CA THR A 7 24.79 39.96 56.99
C THR A 7 25.75 38.90 56.44
N ASP A 8 25.22 37.79 55.96
CA ASP A 8 25.92 36.90 55.03
C ASP A 8 25.78 37.51 53.62
N SER A 9 26.82 38.23 53.20
CA SER A 9 26.98 38.66 51.82
C SER A 9 27.38 37.46 50.97
N ALA A 10 26.39 36.95 50.23
CA ALA A 10 26.59 36.02 49.14
C ALA A 10 27.44 36.65 48.01
N ASP A 11 28.07 35.75 47.24
CA ASP A 11 28.67 35.94 45.92
C ASP A 11 30.19 36.18 45.88
N GLY A 12 30.94 35.14 46.26
CA GLY A 12 32.28 34.85 45.74
C GLY A 12 32.24 33.47 45.05
N PRO A 13 33.01 33.24 43.97
CA PRO A 13 33.03 31.96 43.26
C PRO A 13 33.37 30.81 44.22
N ASP A 14 32.62 29.71 44.14
CA ASP A 14 32.73 28.57 45.04
C ASP A 14 34.15 27.97 44.98
N TYR A 15 34.90 28.08 46.08
CA TYR A 15 36.32 27.74 46.19
C TYR A 15 36.62 26.28 45.79
N ILE A 16 35.62 25.40 45.88
CA ILE A 16 35.71 23.99 45.47
C ILE A 16 35.79 23.84 43.94
N ASP A 17 35.13 24.70 43.17
CA ASP A 17 35.14 24.65 41.70
C ASP A 17 36.48 25.13 41.13
N GLU A 18 37.15 26.05 41.82
CA GLU A 18 38.49 26.54 41.47
C GLU A 18 39.58 25.48 41.75
N LEU A 19 39.41 24.68 42.81
CA LEU A 19 40.34 23.61 43.21
C LEU A 19 40.20 22.32 42.40
N THR A 20 39.01 22.04 41.89
CA THR A 20 38.72 20.83 41.12
C THR A 20 38.91 21.02 39.61
N GLY A 21 39.08 22.28 39.16
CA GLY A 21 39.15 22.61 37.73
C GLY A 21 37.84 22.28 36.98
N LEU A 22 36.74 22.12 37.72
CA LEU A 22 35.41 21.78 37.19
C LEU A 22 34.60 23.02 36.83
N ALA A 23 35.13 24.23 37.08
CA ALA A 23 34.52 25.46 36.61
C ALA A 23 34.31 25.37 35.08
N GLU A 24 33.05 25.42 34.64
CA GLU A 24 32.74 25.42 33.23
C GLU A 24 33.43 26.64 32.58
N PRO A 25 34.22 26.43 31.51
CA PRO A 25 34.97 27.50 30.88
C PRO A 25 33.99 28.51 30.28
N THR A 26 33.90 29.69 30.89
CA THR A 26 33.06 30.82 30.45
C THR A 26 33.56 31.47 29.15
N GLN A 27 34.77 31.13 28.71
CA GLN A 27 35.39 31.62 27.49
C GLN A 27 35.38 30.55 26.40
N SER A 28 35.30 30.99 25.14
CA SER A 28 35.35 30.09 23.99
C SER A 28 36.64 29.26 24.02
N LEU A 29 36.52 27.94 24.17
CA LEU A 29 37.65 27.03 24.14
C LEU A 29 38.41 27.17 22.81
N MET A 30 39.66 27.64 22.86
CA MET A 30 40.51 27.86 21.69
C MET A 30 41.78 27.00 21.78
N PHE A 31 42.21 26.43 20.66
CA PHE A 31 43.49 25.74 20.57
C PHE A 31 44.63 26.77 20.64
N SER A 32 45.50 26.66 21.65
CA SER A 32 46.60 27.62 21.88
C SER A 32 47.62 27.71 20.74
N SER A 33 47.73 26.65 19.93
CA SER A 33 48.66 26.58 18.81
C SER A 33 48.13 27.19 17.52
N SER A 34 46.80 27.31 17.35
CA SER A 34 46.17 27.71 16.08
C SER A 34 45.12 28.80 16.22
N ASN A 35 44.82 29.26 17.44
CA ASN A 35 43.71 30.18 17.75
C ASN A 35 42.35 29.72 17.18
N THR A 36 42.19 28.42 16.91
CA THR A 36 40.94 27.87 16.39
C THR A 36 39.96 27.63 17.53
N ILE A 37 38.73 28.13 17.40
CA ILE A 37 37.66 27.95 18.38
C ILE A 37 37.06 26.55 18.22
N LEU A 38 36.94 25.81 19.31
CA LEU A 38 36.22 24.54 19.36
C LEU A 38 34.72 24.84 19.24
N THR A 39 34.08 24.25 18.23
CA THR A 39 32.67 24.46 17.94
C THR A 39 31.89 23.14 17.96
N LYS A 40 30.63 23.21 18.38
CA LYS A 40 29.66 22.11 18.32
C LYS A 40 28.62 22.39 17.23
N PRO A 41 27.97 21.36 16.67
CA PRO A 41 26.81 21.57 15.79
C PRO A 41 25.72 22.35 16.54
N ASP A 42 25.11 23.32 15.86
CA ASP A 42 23.95 24.04 16.38
C ASP A 42 22.79 23.05 16.62
N PRO A 43 22.23 22.95 17.84
CA PRO A 43 21.06 22.12 18.10
C PRO A 43 19.80 22.61 17.37
N ASN A 44 19.76 23.90 17.01
CA ASN A 44 18.62 24.50 16.35
C ASN A 44 18.75 24.38 14.82
N MET A 45 17.70 23.87 14.19
CA MET A 45 17.65 23.74 12.74
C MET A 45 17.62 25.12 12.07
N HIS A 46 18.39 25.28 10.99
CA HIS A 46 18.31 26.49 10.16
C HIS A 46 16.86 26.71 9.66
N PRO A 47 16.37 27.96 9.50
CA PRO A 47 15.02 28.22 8.99
C PRO A 47 14.71 27.53 7.64
N MET A 48 15.71 27.42 6.77
CA MET A 48 15.59 26.65 5.52
C MET A 48 15.38 25.14 5.76
N GLY A 49 16.06 24.57 6.75
CA GLY A 49 15.87 23.18 7.17
C GLY A 49 14.46 22.96 7.76
N HIS A 50 13.94 23.93 8.52
CA HIS A 50 12.55 23.91 8.98
C HIS A 50 11.56 23.98 7.81
N ALA A 51 11.77 24.86 6.83
CA ALA A 51 10.92 24.94 5.65
C ALA A 51 10.91 23.63 4.84
N ILE A 52 12.08 23.00 4.68
CA ILE A 52 12.19 21.68 4.04
C ILE A 52 11.49 20.61 4.89
N GLY A 53 11.60 20.67 6.23
CA GLY A 53 10.89 19.78 7.13
C GLY A 53 9.37 19.87 6.97
N VAL A 54 8.81 21.09 6.94
CA VAL A 54 7.37 21.30 6.67
C VAL A 54 6.98 20.75 5.29
N PHE A 55 7.82 20.98 4.28
CA PHE A 55 7.59 20.43 2.95
C PHE A 55 7.61 18.90 2.94
N LEU A 56 8.52 18.27 3.69
CA LEU A 56 8.59 16.81 3.84
C LEU A 56 7.36 16.23 4.55
N LEU A 57 6.77 16.93 5.52
CA LEU A 57 5.51 16.51 6.12
C LEU A 57 4.38 16.49 5.09
N PHE A 58 4.33 17.47 4.19
CA PHE A 58 3.38 17.47 3.09
C PHE A 58 3.62 16.31 2.12
N ILE A 59 4.89 16.01 1.78
CA ILE A 59 5.24 14.87 0.93
C ILE A 59 4.84 13.55 1.60
N CYS A 60 5.09 13.40 2.90
CA CYS A 60 4.69 12.20 3.65
C CYS A 60 3.16 12.05 3.68
N LEU A 61 2.40 13.15 3.81
CA LEU A 61 0.94 13.11 3.70
C LEU A 61 0.51 12.60 2.31
N LEU A 62 1.12 13.08 1.23
CA LEU A 62 0.84 12.56 -0.11
C LEU A 62 1.18 11.07 -0.23
N GLY A 63 2.32 10.63 0.31
CA GLY A 63 2.69 9.21 0.34
C GLY A 63 1.69 8.35 1.12
N PHE A 64 1.16 8.88 2.22
CA PHE A 64 0.11 8.21 3.00
C PHE A 64 -1.20 8.11 2.21
N LEU A 65 -1.64 9.19 1.56
CA LEU A 65 -2.84 9.20 0.72
C LEU A 65 -2.71 8.22 -0.46
N ASN A 66 -1.53 8.15 -1.08
CA ASN A 66 -1.24 7.16 -2.12
C ASN A 66 -1.36 5.73 -1.55
N GLY A 67 -0.80 5.48 -0.37
CA GLY A 67 -0.93 4.17 0.27
C GLY A 67 -2.38 3.80 0.62
N ALA A 68 -3.18 4.78 1.06
CA ALA A 68 -4.60 4.59 1.31
C ALA A 68 -5.38 4.25 0.03
N ASP A 69 -5.05 4.90 -1.10
CA ASP A 69 -5.65 4.61 -2.41
C ASP A 69 -5.42 3.15 -2.84
N TYR A 70 -4.17 2.68 -2.76
CA TYR A 70 -3.78 1.29 -3.05
C TYR A 70 -4.43 0.28 -2.10
N ALA A 71 -4.68 0.67 -0.85
CA ALA A 71 -5.35 -0.17 0.14
C ALA A 71 -6.87 -0.28 -0.07
N THR A 72 -7.44 0.53 -0.98
CA THR A 72 -8.87 0.51 -1.34
C THR A 72 -9.07 0.07 -2.80
N PRO A 73 -8.90 -1.22 -3.13
CA PRO A 73 -8.82 -1.69 -4.51
C PRO A 73 -10.09 -1.45 -5.35
N ASN A 74 -11.26 -1.36 -4.70
CA ASN A 74 -12.55 -1.21 -5.38
C ASN A 74 -13.02 0.25 -5.49
N SER A 75 -12.36 1.20 -4.85
CA SER A 75 -12.77 2.62 -4.86
C SER A 75 -11.63 3.60 -5.04
N GLY A 76 -10.39 3.11 -5.02
CA GLY A 76 -9.21 3.90 -5.34
C GLY A 76 -9.11 4.23 -6.82
N LEU A 77 -8.20 5.14 -7.12
CA LEU A 77 -7.78 5.50 -8.46
C LEU A 77 -6.84 4.43 -9.05
N VAL A 78 -6.09 3.70 -8.22
CA VAL A 78 -5.39 2.47 -8.64
C VAL A 78 -6.28 1.26 -8.41
N ARG A 79 -6.76 0.69 -9.51
CA ARG A 79 -7.65 -0.47 -9.55
C ARG A 79 -6.89 -1.70 -10.07
N PRO A 80 -6.67 -2.74 -9.25
CA PRO A 80 -5.89 -3.92 -9.64
C PRO A 80 -6.45 -4.64 -10.87
N ASP A 81 -7.77 -4.76 -10.94
CA ASP A 81 -8.53 -5.37 -12.04
C ASP A 81 -8.31 -4.63 -13.36
N GLU A 82 -8.33 -3.29 -13.36
CA GLU A 82 -8.02 -2.51 -14.57
C GLU A 82 -6.58 -2.74 -15.04
N PHE A 83 -5.62 -2.83 -14.11
CA PHE A 83 -4.22 -3.08 -14.47
C PHE A 83 -4.01 -4.48 -15.04
N VAL A 84 -4.56 -5.51 -14.41
CA VAL A 84 -4.49 -6.90 -14.89
C VAL A 84 -5.17 -7.03 -16.25
N TYR A 85 -6.31 -6.37 -16.45
CA TYR A 85 -6.98 -6.33 -17.75
C TYR A 85 -6.13 -5.64 -18.82
N ARG A 86 -5.48 -4.51 -18.50
CA ARG A 86 -4.60 -3.83 -19.47
C ARG A 86 -3.41 -4.70 -19.87
N LEU A 87 -2.86 -5.47 -18.94
CA LEU A 87 -1.80 -6.44 -19.24
C LEU A 87 -2.31 -7.58 -20.13
N SER A 88 -3.54 -8.06 -19.88
CA SER A 88 -4.11 -9.18 -20.63
C SER A 88 -4.33 -8.85 -22.11
N LEU A 89 -4.64 -7.60 -22.46
CA LEU A 89 -4.81 -7.16 -23.85
C LEU A 89 -3.57 -7.34 -24.74
N THR A 90 -2.38 -7.47 -24.15
CA THR A 90 -1.12 -7.67 -24.87
C THR A 90 -0.47 -9.02 -24.58
N ALA A 91 -1.14 -9.84 -23.78
CA ALA A 91 -0.64 -11.16 -23.43
C ALA A 91 -0.79 -12.12 -24.62
N PRO A 92 0.11 -13.09 -24.78
CA PRO A 92 -0.06 -14.13 -25.79
C PRO A 92 -1.27 -15.01 -25.49
N ASP A 93 -1.91 -15.51 -26.53
CA ASP A 93 -3.01 -16.49 -26.46
C ASP A 93 -2.57 -17.78 -25.75
N GLU A 94 -3.53 -18.52 -25.20
CA GLU A 94 -3.30 -19.79 -24.50
C GLU A 94 -2.31 -19.71 -23.31
N THR A 95 -2.12 -18.53 -22.71
CA THR A 95 -1.19 -18.32 -21.58
C THR A 95 -1.86 -18.14 -20.21
N ALA A 96 -3.15 -18.44 -20.08
CA ALA A 96 -3.85 -18.44 -18.79
C ALA A 96 -4.28 -19.84 -18.33
N THR A 97 -4.26 -20.02 -17.02
CA THR A 97 -4.79 -21.20 -16.32
C THR A 97 -5.81 -20.74 -15.28
N PHE A 98 -7.00 -21.35 -15.29
CA PHE A 98 -8.08 -21.05 -14.38
C PHE A 98 -8.49 -22.30 -13.58
N ARG A 99 -8.46 -22.19 -12.27
CA ARG A 99 -8.74 -23.31 -11.36
C ARG A 99 -9.45 -22.87 -10.10
N GLY A 100 -10.01 -23.82 -9.36
CA GLY A 100 -10.65 -23.56 -8.08
C GLY A 100 -11.53 -24.72 -7.67
N VAL A 101 -12.34 -24.48 -6.64
CA VAL A 101 -13.30 -25.44 -6.11
C VAL A 101 -14.70 -24.84 -6.13
N VAL A 102 -15.68 -25.64 -6.54
CA VAL A 102 -17.10 -25.29 -6.45
C VAL A 102 -17.68 -25.93 -5.19
N TYR A 103 -18.23 -25.10 -4.33
CA TYR A 103 -18.93 -25.47 -3.11
C TYR A 103 -20.43 -25.22 -3.26
N ASP A 104 -21.25 -25.96 -2.52
CA ASP A 104 -22.65 -25.64 -2.31
C ASP A 104 -22.83 -24.55 -1.24
N HIS A 105 -24.08 -24.14 -1.03
CA HIS A 105 -24.47 -23.18 0.00
C HIS A 105 -24.14 -23.59 1.45
N GLU A 106 -23.84 -24.87 1.71
CA GLU A 106 -23.44 -25.41 3.02
C GLU A 106 -21.90 -25.54 3.15
N GLY A 107 -21.16 -25.12 2.12
CA GLY A 107 -19.70 -25.20 2.07
C GLY A 107 -19.16 -26.59 1.76
N GLN A 108 -19.99 -27.51 1.26
CA GLN A 108 -19.56 -28.83 0.80
C GLN A 108 -19.13 -28.78 -0.67
N PRO A 109 -18.07 -29.48 -1.07
CA PRO A 109 -17.65 -29.54 -2.47
C PRO A 109 -18.72 -30.20 -3.35
N LEU A 110 -18.98 -29.63 -4.52
CA LEU A 110 -19.97 -30.13 -5.49
C LEU A 110 -19.31 -30.93 -6.61
N GLU A 111 -19.56 -32.24 -6.64
CA GLU A 111 -19.20 -33.12 -7.75
C GLU A 111 -20.19 -32.96 -8.92
N ASN A 112 -19.71 -33.12 -10.16
CA ASN A 112 -20.51 -33.06 -11.39
C ASN A 112 -21.19 -31.70 -11.68
N ALA A 113 -20.71 -30.61 -11.08
CA ALA A 113 -21.07 -29.27 -11.53
C ALA A 113 -20.37 -29.00 -12.88
N THR A 114 -21.10 -28.48 -13.86
CA THR A 114 -20.53 -28.18 -15.18
C THR A 114 -20.15 -26.70 -15.24
N LEU A 115 -18.87 -26.40 -15.44
CA LEU A 115 -18.39 -25.04 -15.68
C LEU A 115 -18.30 -24.80 -17.18
N TYR A 116 -18.86 -23.69 -17.62
CA TYR A 116 -18.79 -23.21 -19.00
C TYR A 116 -18.11 -21.85 -19.01
N ILE A 117 -16.98 -21.74 -19.71
CA ILE A 117 -16.24 -20.51 -19.90
C ILE A 117 -16.53 -20.02 -21.31
N SER A 118 -16.97 -18.78 -21.44
CA SER A 118 -17.17 -18.11 -22.73
C SER A 118 -16.39 -16.81 -22.78
N TRP A 119 -15.71 -16.57 -23.90
CA TRP A 119 -14.92 -15.37 -24.13
C TRP A 119 -15.13 -14.87 -25.56
N ASP A 120 -14.95 -13.56 -25.72
CA ASP A 120 -15.03 -12.89 -27.02
C ASP A 120 -13.63 -12.80 -27.61
N ASP A 121 -13.43 -13.45 -28.75
CA ASP A 121 -12.24 -13.35 -29.59
C ASP A 121 -12.60 -12.58 -30.86
N ASN A 122 -12.37 -11.27 -30.85
CA ASN A 122 -12.57 -10.39 -32.00
C ASN A 122 -13.98 -10.47 -32.63
N GLY A 123 -15.02 -10.62 -31.80
CA GLY A 123 -16.42 -10.75 -32.23
C GLY A 123 -16.88 -12.20 -32.45
N ILE A 124 -16.00 -13.18 -32.23
CA ILE A 124 -16.33 -14.60 -32.24
C ILE A 124 -16.37 -15.09 -30.79
N TRP A 125 -17.53 -15.57 -30.36
CA TRP A 125 -17.69 -16.17 -29.04
C TRP A 125 -17.17 -17.60 -29.04
N ASN A 126 -16.08 -17.81 -28.32
CA ASN A 126 -15.50 -19.13 -28.06
C ASN A 126 -15.96 -19.64 -26.69
N SER A 127 -15.89 -20.96 -26.52
CA SER A 127 -16.25 -21.57 -25.24
C SER A 127 -15.51 -22.85 -24.92
N SER A 128 -15.34 -23.11 -23.63
CA SER A 128 -14.77 -24.34 -23.09
C SER A 128 -15.63 -24.84 -21.93
N GLU A 129 -15.73 -26.16 -21.76
CA GLU A 129 -16.51 -26.78 -20.69
C GLU A 129 -15.68 -27.81 -19.91
N MET A 130 -15.97 -27.94 -18.61
CA MET A 130 -15.37 -28.93 -17.72
C MET A 130 -16.36 -29.30 -16.62
N GLN A 131 -16.30 -30.54 -16.13
CA GLN A 131 -17.04 -30.96 -14.94
C GLN A 131 -16.13 -31.02 -13.72
N THR A 132 -16.66 -30.66 -12.56
CA THR A 132 -15.94 -30.78 -11.29
C THR A 132 -15.76 -32.24 -10.87
N ASP A 133 -14.63 -32.52 -10.24
CA ASP A 133 -14.33 -33.84 -9.67
C ASP A 133 -15.05 -34.09 -8.32
N SER A 134 -14.76 -35.22 -7.68
CA SER A 134 -15.34 -35.61 -6.38
C SER A 134 -15.01 -34.65 -5.23
N ASN A 135 -14.01 -33.78 -5.39
CA ASN A 135 -13.65 -32.74 -4.42
C ASN A 135 -14.17 -31.36 -4.86
N GLY A 136 -15.01 -31.28 -5.89
CA GLY A 136 -15.52 -30.03 -6.45
C GLY A 136 -14.49 -29.25 -7.26
N PHE A 137 -13.32 -29.83 -7.53
CA PHE A 137 -12.21 -29.13 -8.17
C PHE A 137 -12.37 -29.10 -9.69
N PHE A 138 -11.96 -27.97 -10.30
CA PHE A 138 -11.86 -27.80 -11.74
C PHE A 138 -10.51 -27.18 -12.14
N ASN A 139 -10.07 -27.46 -13.36
CA ASN A 139 -8.85 -26.89 -13.94
C ASN A 139 -8.99 -26.72 -15.45
N PHE A 140 -8.88 -25.48 -15.91
CA PHE A 140 -8.78 -25.10 -17.31
C PHE A 140 -7.37 -24.61 -17.60
N GLU A 141 -6.78 -25.12 -18.67
CA GLU A 141 -5.45 -24.75 -19.13
C GLU A 141 -5.53 -24.20 -20.55
N ARG A 142 -4.55 -23.38 -20.93
CA ARG A 142 -4.45 -22.78 -22.26
C ARG A 142 -5.67 -21.92 -22.61
N LEU A 143 -6.10 -21.12 -21.65
CA LEU A 143 -7.08 -20.07 -21.87
C LEU A 143 -6.37 -18.80 -22.35
N ASP A 144 -7.12 -17.94 -23.02
CA ASP A 144 -6.65 -16.60 -23.36
C ASP A 144 -6.80 -15.68 -22.13
N PRO A 145 -5.75 -14.95 -21.72
CA PRO A 145 -5.86 -13.97 -20.65
C PRO A 145 -6.87 -12.88 -20.99
N GLY A 146 -7.68 -12.46 -20.02
CA GLY A 146 -8.67 -11.41 -20.21
C GLY A 146 -10.00 -11.70 -19.57
N LEU A 147 -11.03 -10.99 -20.03
CA LEU A 147 -12.37 -11.10 -19.47
C LEU A 147 -13.11 -12.27 -20.10
N ALA A 148 -13.64 -13.13 -19.26
CA ALA A 148 -14.50 -14.23 -19.64
C ALA A 148 -15.76 -14.26 -18.78
N ARG A 149 -16.84 -14.80 -19.35
CA ARG A 149 -18.03 -15.19 -18.61
C ARG A 149 -17.88 -16.65 -18.19
N VAL A 150 -18.05 -16.90 -16.90
CA VAL A 150 -18.01 -18.24 -16.30
C VAL A 150 -19.40 -18.56 -15.77
N ASP A 151 -20.04 -19.53 -16.40
CA ASP A 151 -21.34 -20.06 -15.99
C ASP A 151 -21.14 -21.40 -15.28
N ILE A 152 -21.68 -21.55 -14.07
CA ILE A 152 -21.64 -22.81 -13.33
C ILE A 152 -23.04 -23.40 -13.31
N LEU A 153 -23.18 -24.58 -13.89
CA LEU A 153 -24.43 -25.29 -14.06
C LEU A 153 -24.51 -26.45 -13.07
N VAL A 154 -25.58 -26.48 -12.28
CA VAL A 154 -25.86 -27.55 -11.33
C VAL A 154 -27.28 -28.06 -11.55
N GLU A 155 -27.45 -29.38 -11.67
CA GLU A 155 -28.78 -30.00 -11.79
C GLU A 155 -29.24 -30.49 -10.42
N ARG A 156 -30.34 -29.93 -9.90
CA ARG A 156 -30.90 -30.23 -8.57
C ARG A 156 -32.42 -30.32 -8.65
N ASP A 157 -33.00 -31.38 -8.11
CA ASP A 157 -34.47 -31.58 -8.02
C ASP A 157 -35.25 -31.36 -9.34
N GLY A 158 -34.63 -31.69 -10.48
CA GLY A 158 -35.22 -31.52 -11.81
C GLY A 158 -35.15 -30.09 -12.38
N TYR A 159 -34.49 -29.17 -11.67
CA TYR A 159 -34.12 -27.84 -12.14
C TYR A 159 -32.66 -27.80 -12.56
N ARG A 160 -32.35 -26.88 -13.47
CA ARG A 160 -30.99 -26.53 -13.88
C ARG A 160 -30.68 -25.12 -13.41
N ASP A 161 -29.78 -25.00 -12.46
CA ASP A 161 -29.38 -23.73 -11.87
C ASP A 161 -28.11 -23.25 -12.56
N VAL A 162 -28.11 -21.99 -13.03
CA VAL A 162 -27.00 -21.38 -13.75
C VAL A 162 -26.52 -20.17 -12.97
N TYR A 163 -25.32 -20.26 -12.41
CA TYR A 163 -24.65 -19.18 -11.70
C TYR A 163 -23.63 -18.51 -12.62
N SER A 164 -23.94 -17.31 -13.12
CA SER A 164 -23.12 -16.61 -14.12
C SER A 164 -22.26 -15.54 -13.46
N ASN A 165 -20.96 -15.54 -13.74
CA ASN A 165 -20.00 -14.58 -13.23
C ASN A 165 -19.11 -14.03 -14.35
N ARG A 166 -18.64 -12.81 -14.18
CA ARG A 166 -17.59 -12.20 -14.98
C ARG A 166 -16.25 -12.36 -14.27
N VAL A 167 -15.31 -13.04 -14.91
CA VAL A 167 -14.00 -13.37 -14.36
C VAL A 167 -12.91 -12.76 -15.23
N LEU A 168 -11.87 -12.23 -14.59
CA LEU A 168 -10.66 -11.74 -15.23
C LEU A 168 -9.53 -12.75 -15.05
N PHE A 169 -9.13 -13.39 -16.16
CA PHE A 169 -7.98 -14.28 -16.19
C PHE A 169 -6.68 -13.49 -16.24
N SER A 170 -5.81 -13.81 -15.30
CA SER A 170 -4.50 -13.18 -15.12
C SER A 170 -3.61 -13.51 -16.32
N PRO A 171 -2.87 -12.52 -16.86
CA PRO A 171 -1.84 -12.78 -17.85
C PRO A 171 -0.54 -13.29 -17.19
N PRO A 172 0.42 -13.77 -17.99
CA PRO A 172 1.78 -14.04 -17.55
C PRO A 172 2.43 -12.83 -16.85
N ALA A 173 3.16 -13.08 -15.76
CA ALA A 173 3.77 -12.03 -14.95
C ALA A 173 5.30 -12.15 -14.95
N ILE A 174 6.01 -11.16 -15.53
CA ILE A 174 7.48 -10.96 -15.56
C ILE A 174 8.32 -12.20 -15.91
N ILE A 175 8.39 -13.19 -15.00
CA ILE A 175 9.20 -14.40 -15.05
C ILE A 175 8.32 -15.65 -15.31
N GLU A 176 7.02 -15.58 -15.01
CA GLU A 176 6.09 -16.67 -15.20
C GLU A 176 5.55 -16.65 -16.64
N PRO A 177 5.69 -17.77 -17.39
CA PRO A 177 5.21 -17.84 -18.77
C PRO A 177 3.69 -18.03 -18.87
N ILE A 178 3.02 -18.35 -17.76
CA ILE A 178 1.59 -18.65 -17.67
C ILE A 178 1.03 -17.83 -16.52
N GLY A 179 -0.11 -17.18 -16.75
CA GLY A 179 -0.88 -16.51 -15.71
C GLY A 179 -1.80 -17.48 -14.99
N PHE A 180 -1.85 -17.39 -13.66
CA PHE A 180 -2.72 -18.23 -12.84
C PHE A 180 -3.87 -17.40 -12.27
N THR A 181 -5.07 -17.97 -12.33
CA THR A 181 -6.26 -17.43 -11.68
C THR A 181 -6.90 -18.54 -10.86
N THR A 182 -6.90 -18.36 -9.55
CA THR A 182 -7.52 -19.29 -8.60
C THR A 182 -8.73 -18.61 -7.95
N ILE A 183 -9.94 -19.12 -8.22
CA ILE A 183 -11.18 -18.60 -7.66
C ILE A 183 -12.08 -19.76 -7.26
N ASP A 184 -12.49 -19.76 -6.01
CA ASP A 184 -13.47 -20.70 -5.49
C ASP A 184 -14.87 -20.08 -5.60
N PHE A 185 -15.86 -20.92 -5.91
CA PHE A 185 -17.26 -20.50 -6.05
C PHE A 185 -18.10 -21.17 -4.98
N THR A 186 -19.04 -20.43 -4.42
CA THR A 186 -20.08 -20.96 -3.55
C THR A 186 -21.42 -20.77 -4.24
N ILE A 187 -22.05 -21.88 -4.63
CA ILE A 187 -23.31 -21.87 -5.37
C ILE A 187 -24.45 -21.53 -4.40
N PRO A 188 -25.32 -20.54 -4.74
CA PRO A 188 -26.48 -20.22 -3.92
C PRO A 188 -27.44 -21.39 -3.70
N SER A 189 -28.30 -21.24 -2.68
CA SER A 189 -29.30 -22.25 -2.36
C SER A 189 -30.35 -22.34 -3.45
N GLN A 190 -31.07 -23.46 -3.53
CA GLN A 190 -32.18 -23.60 -4.49
C GLN A 190 -33.31 -22.59 -4.24
N GLU A 191 -33.47 -22.14 -3.00
CA GLU A 191 -34.45 -21.12 -2.63
C GLU A 191 -34.07 -19.76 -3.22
N ASP A 192 -32.78 -19.41 -3.20
CA ASP A 192 -32.28 -18.17 -3.82
C ASP A 192 -32.53 -18.18 -5.34
N PHE A 193 -32.24 -19.29 -6.01
CA PHE A 193 -32.53 -19.45 -7.44
C PHE A 193 -34.03 -19.39 -7.76
N ALA A 194 -34.90 -19.81 -6.84
CA ALA A 194 -36.35 -19.77 -7.02
C ALA A 194 -36.96 -18.38 -6.82
N GLN A 195 -36.25 -17.47 -6.13
CA GLN A 195 -36.69 -16.09 -5.94
C GLN A 195 -36.40 -15.20 -7.16
N GLU A 196 -35.40 -15.57 -7.97
CA GLU A 196 -35.06 -14.82 -9.18
C GLU A 196 -36.11 -14.99 -10.29
N PRO A 197 -36.43 -13.91 -11.04
CA PRO A 197 -37.37 -13.97 -12.13
C PRO A 197 -36.82 -14.81 -13.29
N CYS A 198 -37.69 -15.61 -13.90
CA CYS A 198 -37.32 -16.41 -15.06
C CYS A 198 -36.95 -15.53 -16.27
N SER A 199 -35.88 -15.87 -16.98
CA SER A 199 -35.37 -15.08 -18.12
C SER A 199 -36.35 -14.96 -19.29
N ASN A 200 -37.32 -15.87 -19.38
CA ASN A 200 -38.39 -15.85 -20.39
C ASN A 200 -39.67 -15.13 -19.92
N GLY A 201 -39.67 -14.57 -18.69
CA GLY A 201 -40.82 -13.88 -18.10
C GLY A 201 -41.96 -14.81 -17.66
N ALA A 202 -41.72 -16.12 -17.55
CA ALA A 202 -42.70 -17.07 -17.02
C ALA A 202 -42.72 -17.06 -15.48
N ASP A 203 -43.84 -17.50 -14.88
CA ASP A 203 -43.98 -17.63 -13.42
C ASP A 203 -43.12 -18.79 -12.85
N GLU A 204 -42.85 -19.82 -13.66
CA GLU A 204 -41.99 -20.96 -13.32
C GLU A 204 -41.08 -21.33 -14.48
N CYS A 205 -39.81 -21.60 -14.19
CA CYS A 205 -38.81 -22.01 -15.18
C CYS A 205 -38.00 -23.21 -14.69
N LYS A 206 -37.74 -24.14 -15.61
CA LYS A 206 -36.84 -25.28 -15.37
C LYS A 206 -35.38 -24.89 -15.31
N ILE A 207 -35.00 -23.80 -15.98
CA ILE A 207 -33.65 -23.26 -15.94
C ILE A 207 -33.73 -21.95 -15.18
N ARG A 208 -33.05 -21.90 -14.02
CA ARG A 208 -33.02 -20.74 -13.12
C ARG A 208 -31.67 -20.08 -13.23
N TYR A 209 -31.64 -18.75 -13.20
CA TYR A 209 -30.42 -17.97 -13.41
C TYR A 209 -30.20 -17.03 -12.23
N ILE A 210 -28.97 -17.01 -11.72
CA ILE A 210 -28.45 -15.90 -10.94
C ILE A 210 -27.29 -15.36 -11.77
N ASP A 211 -27.51 -14.22 -12.42
CA ASP A 211 -26.52 -13.60 -13.31
C ASP A 211 -25.90 -12.36 -12.65
N LEU A 212 -24.64 -12.48 -12.24
CA LEU A 212 -23.88 -11.39 -11.62
C LEU A 212 -23.08 -10.57 -12.64
N THR A 213 -23.13 -10.92 -13.92
CA THR A 213 -22.25 -10.31 -14.94
C THR A 213 -22.46 -8.81 -15.09
N GLU A 214 -23.70 -8.32 -14.96
CA GLU A 214 -24.02 -6.88 -15.01
C GLU A 214 -23.46 -6.14 -13.79
N GLY A 215 -23.61 -6.69 -12.59
CA GLY A 215 -23.08 -6.12 -11.35
C GLY A 215 -21.54 -6.16 -11.27
N GLN A 216 -20.91 -7.05 -12.03
CA GLN A 216 -19.46 -7.24 -12.10
C GLN A 216 -18.81 -6.50 -13.28
N MET A 217 -19.52 -5.62 -13.98
CA MET A 217 -19.00 -4.83 -15.11
C MET A 217 -17.82 -3.94 -14.71
N ASP A 218 -17.96 -3.23 -13.58
CA ASP A 218 -16.94 -2.31 -13.09
C ASP A 218 -15.79 -3.06 -12.41
N HIS A 219 -16.11 -4.15 -11.69
CA HIS A 219 -15.16 -4.96 -10.94
C HIS A 219 -15.43 -6.45 -11.19
N PRO A 220 -14.78 -7.05 -12.20
CA PRO A 220 -14.86 -8.48 -12.44
C PRO A 220 -14.22 -9.26 -11.29
N LEU A 221 -14.60 -10.52 -11.12
CA LEU A 221 -13.90 -11.41 -10.20
C LEU A 221 -12.46 -11.62 -10.68
N MET A 222 -11.51 -11.36 -9.80
CA MET A 222 -10.09 -11.55 -10.04
C MET A 222 -9.52 -12.43 -8.93
N ASP A 223 -8.39 -13.09 -9.22
CA ASP A 223 -7.64 -13.83 -8.21
C ASP A 223 -7.39 -12.96 -6.95
N PRO A 224 -7.85 -13.38 -5.77
CA PRO A 224 -7.63 -12.64 -4.51
C PRO A 224 -6.14 -12.47 -4.17
N SER A 225 -5.28 -13.40 -4.59
CA SER A 225 -3.84 -13.28 -4.37
C SER A 225 -3.26 -12.10 -5.15
N ALA A 226 -3.71 -11.90 -6.39
CA ALA A 226 -3.31 -10.76 -7.21
C ALA A 226 -3.77 -9.43 -6.58
N SER A 227 -5.00 -9.35 -6.06
CA SER A 227 -5.49 -8.13 -5.39
C SER A 227 -4.77 -7.82 -4.08
N SER A 228 -4.42 -8.87 -3.32
CA SER A 228 -3.75 -8.73 -2.01
C SER A 228 -2.36 -8.08 -2.09
N ILE A 229 -1.65 -8.27 -3.21
CA ILE A 229 -0.33 -7.66 -3.43
C ILE A 229 -0.45 -6.13 -3.47
N TYR A 230 -1.45 -5.59 -4.17
CA TYR A 230 -1.68 -4.15 -4.26
C TYR A 230 -2.04 -3.54 -2.90
N VAL A 231 -2.93 -4.21 -2.16
CA VAL A 231 -3.30 -3.80 -0.80
C VAL A 231 -2.07 -3.76 0.11
N THR A 232 -1.20 -4.77 0.01
CA THR A 232 0.05 -4.84 0.79
C THR A 232 1.01 -3.70 0.43
N ILE A 233 1.14 -3.37 -0.86
CA ILE A 233 1.93 -2.21 -1.32
C ILE A 233 1.36 -0.91 -0.72
N GLY A 234 0.03 -0.77 -0.68
CA GLY A 234 -0.63 0.37 -0.04
C GLY A 234 -0.26 0.54 1.43
N PHE A 235 -0.31 -0.55 2.21
CA PHE A 235 0.14 -0.54 3.61
C PHE A 235 1.63 -0.25 3.76
N ALA A 236 2.47 -0.74 2.84
CA ALA A 236 3.89 -0.43 2.84
C ALA A 236 4.14 1.08 2.63
N PHE A 237 3.42 1.72 1.69
CA PHE A 237 3.51 3.17 1.47
C PHE A 237 3.04 3.98 2.68
N MET A 238 1.93 3.59 3.32
CA MET A 238 1.48 4.22 4.57
C MET A 238 2.53 4.08 5.68
N GLY A 239 3.14 2.90 5.82
CA GLY A 239 4.22 2.66 6.80
C GLY A 239 5.44 3.54 6.56
N LEU A 240 5.90 3.63 5.31
CA LEU A 240 7.03 4.50 4.93
C LEU A 240 6.71 5.98 5.18
N ALA A 241 5.49 6.43 4.91
CA ALA A 241 5.05 7.79 5.18
C ALA A 241 5.08 8.14 6.68
N LEU A 242 4.65 7.21 7.55
CA LEU A 242 4.70 7.40 9.00
C LEU A 242 6.13 7.43 9.52
N ILE A 243 7.00 6.55 9.03
CA ILE A 243 8.43 6.55 9.38
C ILE A 243 9.09 7.86 8.92
N GLY A 244 8.83 8.28 7.68
CA GLY A 244 9.32 9.55 7.13
C GLY A 244 8.87 10.76 7.94
N THR A 245 7.61 10.75 8.40
CA THR A 245 7.05 11.77 9.29
C THR A 245 7.81 11.81 10.62
N GLY A 246 8.03 10.64 11.24
CA GLY A 246 8.78 10.51 12.48
C GLY A 246 10.22 11.06 12.37
N PHE A 247 10.94 10.70 11.30
CA PHE A 247 12.27 11.25 11.05
C PHE A 247 12.25 12.75 10.76
N THR A 248 11.23 13.26 10.07
CA THR A 248 11.10 14.70 9.81
C THR A 248 10.93 15.49 11.11
N VAL A 249 10.03 15.04 12.00
CA VAL A 249 9.81 15.66 13.31
C VAL A 249 11.08 15.56 14.18
N TRP A 250 11.73 14.40 14.19
CA TRP A 250 12.98 14.21 14.93
C TRP A 250 14.10 15.11 14.40
N ALA A 251 14.24 15.25 13.08
CA ALA A 251 15.21 16.14 12.46
C ALA A 251 14.98 17.60 12.90
N MET A 252 13.74 18.09 12.81
CA MET A 252 13.40 19.47 13.22
C MET A 252 13.67 19.72 14.71
N LYS A 253 13.48 18.72 15.58
CA LYS A 253 13.76 18.85 17.03
C LYS A 253 15.25 18.75 17.37
N SER A 254 16.02 17.99 16.60
CA SER A 254 17.44 17.71 16.87
C SER A 254 18.41 18.58 16.08
N GLY A 255 17.94 19.39 15.14
CA GLY A 255 18.81 20.14 14.21
C GLY A 255 19.52 19.27 13.17
N SER A 256 19.25 17.96 13.13
CA SER A 256 20.05 17.02 12.33
C SER A 256 19.65 17.02 10.84
N ILE A 257 20.50 17.62 10.01
CA ILE A 257 20.37 17.59 8.54
C ILE A 257 20.49 16.15 7.99
N ALA A 258 21.25 15.29 8.66
CA ALA A 258 21.40 13.89 8.24
C ALA A 258 20.07 13.13 8.38
N VAL A 259 19.37 13.31 9.51
CA VAL A 259 18.04 12.70 9.72
C VAL A 259 17.03 13.28 8.73
N LEU A 260 17.11 14.58 8.42
CA LEU A 260 16.27 15.23 7.41
C LEU A 260 16.46 14.61 6.01
N ARG A 261 17.70 14.25 5.64
CA ARG A 261 18.03 13.56 4.39
C ARG A 261 17.46 12.15 4.34
N THR A 262 17.56 11.42 5.44
CA THR A 262 16.98 10.08 5.55
C THR A 262 15.46 10.14 5.38
N ALA A 263 14.80 11.12 6.01
CA ALA A 263 13.37 11.35 5.81
C ALA A 263 13.04 11.61 4.32
N ALA A 264 13.76 12.52 3.66
CA ALA A 264 13.58 12.81 2.24
C ALA A 264 13.81 11.59 1.33
N GLY A 265 14.83 10.78 1.62
CA GLY A 265 15.13 9.55 0.90
C GLY A 265 14.04 8.49 1.07
N ILE A 266 13.44 8.37 2.26
CA ILE A 266 12.32 7.44 2.50
C ILE A 266 11.05 7.92 1.80
N SER A 267 10.76 9.22 1.84
CA SER A 267 9.59 9.81 1.18
C SER A 267 9.58 9.58 -0.34
N PHE A 268 10.75 9.39 -0.98
CA PHE A 268 10.85 9.03 -2.39
C PHE A 268 10.11 7.72 -2.73
N PHE A 269 10.11 6.75 -1.81
CA PHE A 269 9.49 5.44 -2.03
C PHE A 269 7.98 5.44 -1.82
N GLY A 270 7.39 6.54 -1.34
CA GLY A 270 5.93 6.73 -1.30
C GLY A 270 5.35 7.02 -2.68
N MET A 271 5.72 6.23 -3.69
CA MET A 271 5.27 6.40 -5.07
C MET A 271 3.74 6.33 -5.12
N GLY A 272 3.14 7.16 -5.97
CA GLY A 272 1.71 7.11 -6.21
C GLY A 272 1.34 8.07 -7.32
N HIS A 273 0.14 8.66 -7.26
CA HIS A 273 -0.42 9.37 -8.40
C HIS A 273 0.51 10.44 -8.97
N TYR A 274 0.65 10.40 -10.29
CA TYR A 274 1.49 11.30 -11.09
C TYR A 274 2.94 11.44 -10.59
N TYR A 275 3.45 10.44 -9.84
CA TYR A 275 4.80 10.47 -9.27
C TYR A 275 5.06 11.68 -8.35
N THR A 276 4.01 12.29 -7.78
CA THR A 276 4.10 13.56 -7.04
C THR A 276 4.98 13.46 -5.79
N ALA A 277 4.71 12.48 -4.93
CA ALA A 277 5.48 12.29 -3.69
C ALA A 277 6.95 11.93 -3.97
N CYS A 278 7.23 11.15 -5.00
CA CYS A 278 8.61 10.76 -5.33
C CYS A 278 9.40 11.91 -5.98
N CYS A 279 8.79 12.67 -6.91
CA CYS A 279 9.42 13.86 -7.50
C CYS A 279 9.69 14.94 -6.45
N PHE A 280 8.73 15.21 -5.57
CA PHE A 280 8.94 16.16 -4.47
C PHE A 280 9.92 15.63 -3.42
N GLY A 281 9.97 14.33 -3.17
CA GLY A 281 10.98 13.69 -2.33
C GLY A 281 12.41 13.92 -2.83
N ILE A 282 12.65 13.72 -4.13
CA ILE A 282 13.96 14.03 -4.76
C ILE A 282 14.29 15.51 -4.61
N LEU A 283 13.32 16.39 -4.90
CA LEU A 283 13.52 17.84 -4.77
C LEU A 283 13.90 18.22 -3.34
N ALA A 284 13.15 17.72 -2.34
CA ALA A 284 13.43 17.95 -0.93
C ALA A 284 14.82 17.42 -0.54
N PHE A 285 15.20 16.24 -1.02
CA PHE A 285 16.52 15.66 -0.80
C PHE A 285 17.64 16.57 -1.32
N VAL A 286 17.52 17.07 -2.56
CA VAL A 286 18.49 18.01 -3.14
C VAL A 286 18.54 19.31 -2.35
N LEU A 287 17.39 19.86 -1.94
CA LEU A 287 17.33 21.09 -1.14
C LEU A 287 18.05 20.96 0.21
N THR A 288 18.13 19.75 0.80
CA THR A 288 18.89 19.56 2.04
C THR A 288 20.39 19.85 1.92
N PHE A 289 20.96 19.85 0.70
CA PHE A 289 22.36 20.20 0.48
C PHE A 289 22.60 21.71 0.49
N ALA A 290 21.55 22.50 0.24
CA ALA A 290 21.61 23.96 0.31
C ALA A 290 21.48 24.50 1.75
N VAL A 291 21.17 23.64 2.74
CA VAL A 291 21.03 24.05 4.14
C VAL A 291 22.41 24.37 4.73
N PRO A 292 22.65 25.61 5.21
CA PRO A 292 23.91 25.97 5.85
C PRO A 292 24.12 25.16 7.13
N LYS A 293 25.33 24.63 7.32
CA LYS A 293 25.73 24.04 8.59
C LYS A 293 26.13 25.17 9.54
N ARG A 294 25.38 25.34 10.63
CA ARG A 294 25.76 26.26 11.71
C ARG A 294 26.53 25.52 12.79
N TYR A 295 27.63 26.12 13.20
CA TYR A 295 28.48 25.65 14.29
C TYR A 295 28.52 26.75 15.33
N VAL A 296 28.29 26.37 16.58
CA VAL A 296 28.21 27.28 17.72
C VAL A 296 29.43 27.05 18.61
N PRO A 297 30.04 28.09 19.22
CA PRO A 297 31.12 27.92 20.17
C PRO A 297 30.70 27.01 21.34
N MET A 298 31.65 26.24 21.88
CA MET A 298 31.38 25.36 23.03
C MET A 298 30.90 26.12 24.29
N SER A 299 31.16 27.42 24.38
CA SER A 299 30.80 28.29 25.50
C SER A 299 29.37 28.81 25.48
N GLU A 300 28.58 28.56 24.43
CA GLU A 300 27.14 28.92 24.44
C GLU A 300 26.29 27.78 25.05
N GLU A 301 25.52 28.11 26.09
CA GLU A 301 24.51 27.23 26.68
C GLU A 301 23.38 26.90 25.69
N PHE A 302 22.82 25.70 25.83
CA PHE A 302 21.64 25.29 25.06
C PHE A 302 20.44 26.14 25.49
N ARG A 303 19.99 27.06 24.62
CA ARG A 303 18.67 27.70 24.75
C ARG A 303 17.58 26.87 24.09
#